data_AF-A0A2G9H4S5-F1
#
_entry.id   AF-A0A2G9H4S5-F1
#
_cell.length_a   1.000
_cell.length_b   1.000
_cell.length_c   1.000
_cell.angle_alpha   90.00
_cell.angle_beta   90.00
_cell.angle_gamma   90.00
#
_symmetry.space_group_name_H-M   'P 1'
#
loop_
_entity.id
_entity.type
_entity.pdbx_description
1 polymer ?
#
loop_
_entity_poly.entity_id
_entity_poly.type
_entity_poly.pdbx_seq_one_letter_code
_entity_poly.pdbx_strand_id
1 'polypeptide(L)'
;MFVLRNWETTGLVGFEQVMPGVYFGSRNSLDEASGLVKKGTLKPQDFRFFIGYAGWQIDQLREEIESDYWYLAACSANLIFGCSQNNATSAGGLWEEILQLMGGHYSDLSRKPKQDI
;
A
#
# COMPACT_ATOMS: atom_id res chain seq x y z
N MET A 1 -3.40 -5.72 -11.19
CA MET A 1 -3.14 -6.46 -9.94
C MET A 1 -4.02 -5.86 -8.85
N PHE A 2 -4.19 -6.54 -7.72
CA PHE A 2 -4.93 -5.96 -6.60
C PHE A 2 -4.36 -6.38 -5.26
N VAL A 3 -4.64 -5.57 -4.26
CA VAL A 3 -4.45 -5.92 -2.85
C VAL A 3 -5.81 -6.02 -2.18
N LEU A 4 -5.91 -6.96 -1.25
CA LEU A 4 -7.09 -7.25 -0.47
C LEU A 4 -6.76 -7.07 1.01
N ARG A 5 -7.58 -6.30 1.71
CA ARG A 5 -7.56 -6.23 3.17
C ARG A 5 -8.45 -7.33 3.72
N ASN A 6 -7.88 -8.26 4.49
CA ASN A 6 -8.69 -9.23 5.22
C ASN A 6 -8.04 -9.57 6.56
N TRP A 7 -8.78 -9.44 7.66
CA TRP A 7 -8.29 -9.77 8.99
C TRP A 7 -8.60 -11.22 9.39
N GLU A 8 -9.49 -11.90 8.67
CA GLU A 8 -9.81 -13.31 8.85
C GLU A 8 -8.93 -14.18 7.94
N THR A 9 -8.09 -15.04 8.51
CA THR A 9 -7.08 -15.83 7.76
C THR A 9 -7.68 -17.05 7.05
N THR A 10 -8.95 -17.34 7.25
CA THR A 10 -9.58 -18.59 6.81
C THR A 10 -10.13 -18.49 5.39
N GLY A 11 -9.49 -19.20 4.45
CA GLY A 11 -10.12 -19.60 3.18
C GLY A 11 -9.78 -18.77 1.95
N LEU A 12 -8.75 -17.93 1.98
CA LEU A 12 -8.26 -17.20 0.80
C LEU A 12 -7.25 -18.05 0.01
N VAL A 13 -7.73 -19.13 -0.61
CA VAL A 13 -6.93 -19.89 -1.59
C VAL A 13 -6.64 -18.96 -2.79
N GLY A 14 -5.47 -19.08 -3.41
CA GLY A 14 -5.11 -18.26 -4.58
C GLY A 14 -4.64 -16.82 -4.30
N PHE A 15 -4.63 -16.38 -3.03
CA PHE A 15 -4.07 -15.08 -2.64
C PHE A 15 -2.79 -15.26 -1.81
N GLU A 16 -1.79 -14.42 -2.06
CA GLU A 16 -0.52 -14.45 -1.33
C GLU A 16 -0.55 -13.44 -0.20
N GLN A 17 -0.22 -13.86 1.03
CA GLN A 17 -0.12 -12.93 2.15
C GLN A 17 1.21 -12.18 2.11
N VAL A 18 1.16 -10.86 1.88
CA VAL A 18 2.36 -10.00 1.85
C VAL A 18 2.69 -9.49 3.25
N MET A 19 1.66 -9.21 4.06
CA MET A 19 1.79 -8.82 5.46
C MET A 19 0.51 -9.16 6.24
N PRO A 20 0.52 -9.13 7.59
CA PRO A 20 -0.69 -9.35 8.38
C PRO A 20 -1.83 -8.43 7.94
N GLY A 21 -2.96 -9.02 7.56
CA GLY A 21 -4.13 -8.28 7.11
C GLY A 21 -4.15 -7.86 5.63
N VAL A 22 -3.08 -8.09 4.86
CA VAL A 22 -2.97 -7.68 3.45
C VAL A 22 -2.53 -8.84 2.56
N TYR A 23 -3.32 -9.09 1.53
CA TYR A 23 -3.10 -10.14 0.56
C TYR A 23 -2.94 -9.54 -0.83
N PHE A 24 -2.10 -10.17 -1.64
CA PHE A 24 -1.88 -9.84 -3.03
C PHE A 24 -2.62 -10.82 -3.94
N GLY A 25 -3.27 -10.27 -4.96
CA GLY A 25 -3.96 -11.03 -5.99
C GLY A 25 -3.54 -10.58 -7.39
N SER A 26 -3.37 -11.58 -8.27
CA SER A 26 -3.06 -11.38 -9.68
C SER A 26 -4.31 -11.53 -10.54
N ARG A 27 -4.16 -11.48 -11.86
CA ARG A 27 -5.27 -11.73 -12.78
C ARG A 27 -5.87 -13.13 -12.60
N ASN A 28 -5.06 -14.11 -12.24
CA ASN A 28 -5.48 -15.52 -12.12
C ASN A 28 -6.42 -15.74 -10.93
N SER A 29 -6.32 -14.92 -9.89
CA SER A 29 -7.18 -14.97 -8.69
C SER A 29 -8.41 -14.07 -8.78
N LEU A 30 -8.66 -13.43 -9.93
CA LEU A 30 -9.76 -12.47 -10.07
C LEU A 30 -11.12 -13.16 -10.07
N ASP A 31 -11.23 -14.34 -10.68
CA ASP A 31 -12.49 -15.11 -10.71
C ASP A 31 -12.88 -15.56 -9.31
N GLU A 32 -11.92 -16.03 -8.52
CA GLU A 32 -12.11 -16.41 -7.11
C GLU A 32 -12.52 -15.19 -6.26
N ALA A 33 -11.82 -14.06 -6.41
CA ALA A 33 -12.20 -12.81 -5.74
C ALA A 33 -13.64 -12.40 -6.08
N SER A 34 -14.04 -12.50 -7.34
CA SER A 34 -15.41 -12.19 -7.78
C SER A 34 -16.44 -13.12 -7.14
N GLY A 35 -16.11 -14.40 -6.99
CA GLY A 35 -16.96 -15.39 -6.34
C GLY A 35 -17.15 -15.09 -4.85
N LEU A 36 -16.09 -14.69 -4.16
CA LEU A 36 -16.15 -14.32 -2.74
C LEU A 36 -16.94 -13.03 -2.49
N VAL A 37 -16.86 -12.07 -3.41
CA VAL A 37 -17.69 -10.85 -3.36
C VAL A 37 -19.17 -11.17 -3.57
N LYS A 38 -19.49 -12.02 -4.56
CA LYS A 38 -20.88 -12.45 -4.82
C LYS A 38 -21.48 -13.24 -3.65
N LYS A 39 -20.66 -14.01 -2.92
CA LYS A 39 -21.07 -14.74 -1.71
C LYS A 39 -21.20 -13.85 -0.47
N GLY A 40 -20.76 -12.60 -0.55
CA GLY A 40 -20.81 -11.64 0.56
C GLY A 40 -19.72 -11.84 1.63
N THR A 41 -18.78 -12.76 1.41
CA THR A 41 -17.64 -13.01 2.32
C THR A 41 -16.66 -11.85 2.28
N LEU A 42 -16.41 -11.29 1.10
CA LEU A 42 -15.58 -10.10 0.92
C LEU A 42 -16.42 -8.95 0.40
N LYS A 43 -16.10 -7.72 0.80
CA LYS A 43 -16.80 -6.54 0.28
C LYS A 43 -15.95 -5.87 -0.80
N PRO A 44 -16.57 -5.23 -1.80
CA PRO A 44 -15.82 -4.50 -2.83
C PRO A 44 -14.84 -3.46 -2.28
N GLN A 45 -15.20 -2.82 -1.14
CA GLN A 45 -14.37 -1.84 -0.42
C GLN A 45 -13.08 -2.40 0.17
N ASP A 46 -12.94 -3.72 0.30
CA ASP A 46 -11.73 -4.36 0.82
C ASP A 46 -10.67 -4.56 -0.25
N PHE A 47 -10.99 -4.28 -1.52
CA PHE A 47 -10.07 -4.38 -2.64
C PHE A 47 -9.53 -3.01 -3.07
N ARG A 48 -8.25 -2.96 -3.41
CA ARG A 48 -7.65 -1.87 -4.20
C ARG A 48 -6.95 -2.43 -5.42
N PHE A 49 -7.28 -1.86 -6.57
CA PHE A 49 -6.70 -2.25 -7.86
C PHE A 49 -5.56 -1.31 -8.24
N PHE A 50 -4.49 -1.89 -8.76
CA PHE A 50 -3.32 -1.16 -9.26
C PHE A 50 -2.97 -1.59 -10.68
N ILE A 51 -2.44 -0.63 -11.44
CA ILE A 51 -1.92 -0.82 -12.78
C ILE A 51 -0.43 -0.49 -12.76
N GLY A 52 0.39 -1.44 -13.19
CA GLY A 52 1.85 -1.33 -13.12
C GLY A 52 2.40 -1.68 -11.74
N TYR A 53 3.72 -1.83 -11.69
CA TYR A 53 4.49 -2.04 -10.47
C TYR A 53 5.88 -1.43 -10.67
N ALA A 54 6.51 -0.99 -9.58
CA ALA A 54 7.92 -0.68 -9.58
C ALA A 54 8.69 -2.00 -9.39
N GLY A 55 9.68 -2.24 -10.24
CA GLY A 55 10.56 -3.39 -10.18
C GLY A 55 12.00 -2.93 -10.05
N TRP A 56 12.75 -3.60 -9.18
CA TRP A 56 14.16 -3.35 -8.98
C TRP A 56 14.97 -4.53 -9.51
N GLN A 57 16.17 -4.25 -10.03
CA GLN A 57 17.17 -5.27 -10.29
C GLN A 57 17.74 -5.81 -8.97
N ILE A 58 18.52 -6.90 -9.06
CA ILE A 58 19.25 -7.41 -7.90
C ILE A 58 20.13 -6.31 -7.30
N ASP A 59 20.12 -6.18 -5.98
CA ASP A 59 20.83 -5.18 -5.17
C ASP A 59 20.47 -3.69 -5.41
N GLN A 60 19.81 -3.32 -6.52
CA GLN A 60 19.47 -1.94 -6.84
C GLN A 60 18.71 -1.23 -5.71
N LEU A 61 17.65 -1.84 -5.15
CA LEU A 61 16.89 -1.22 -4.07
C LEU A 61 17.76 -0.98 -2.82
N ARG A 62 18.70 -1.90 -2.53
CA ARG A 62 19.60 -1.75 -1.38
C ARG A 62 20.54 -0.56 -1.61
N GLU A 63 21.16 -0.49 -2.78
CA GLU A 63 22.07 0.61 -3.14
C GLU A 63 21.34 1.97 -3.13
N GLU A 64 20.10 2.02 -3.61
CA GLU A 64 19.30 3.24 -3.60
C GLU A 64 18.94 3.69 -2.17
N ILE A 65 18.68 2.74 -1.26
CA ILE A 65 18.48 3.04 0.17
C ILE A 65 19.78 3.55 0.81
N GLU A 66 20.92 2.90 0.54
CA GLU A 66 22.23 3.29 1.08
C GLU A 66 22.71 4.64 0.55
N SER A 67 22.23 5.05 -0.62
CA SER A 67 22.53 6.34 -1.27
C SER A 67 21.50 7.43 -0.92
N ASP A 68 20.66 7.22 0.11
CA ASP A 68 19.64 8.15 0.57
C ASP A 68 18.57 8.55 -0.48
N TYR A 69 18.37 7.74 -1.54
CA TYR A 69 17.28 7.98 -2.51
C TYR A 69 15.91 7.58 -1.96
N TRP A 70 15.85 6.63 -1.03
CA TRP A 70 14.61 6.15 -0.43
C TRP A 70 14.61 6.27 1.09
N TYR A 71 13.49 6.77 1.62
CA TYR A 71 13.20 6.68 3.04
C TYR A 71 12.43 5.40 3.36
N LEU A 72 12.93 4.62 4.31
CA LEU A 72 12.25 3.42 4.79
C LEU A 72 11.22 3.78 5.86
N ALA A 73 9.97 3.39 5.62
CA ALA A 73 8.86 3.58 6.56
C ALA A 73 8.20 2.25 6.90
N ALA A 74 7.83 2.07 8.17
CA ALA A 74 7.01 0.94 8.58
C ALA A 74 5.57 1.15 8.11
N CYS A 75 4.98 0.13 7.47
CA CYS A 75 3.63 0.19 6.93
C CYS A 75 2.65 -0.69 7.71
N SER A 76 1.37 -0.32 7.69
CA SER A 76 0.26 -1.11 8.23
C SER A 76 -0.86 -1.24 7.19
N ALA A 77 -1.71 -2.26 7.34
CA ALA A 77 -2.90 -2.40 6.50
C ALA A 77 -3.79 -1.14 6.56
N ASN A 78 -3.87 -0.48 7.71
CA ASN A 78 -4.65 0.75 7.88
C ASN A 78 -4.06 1.91 7.07
N LEU A 79 -2.74 2.00 6.93
CA LEU A 79 -2.10 3.04 6.14
C LEU A 79 -2.32 2.80 4.64
N ILE A 80 -2.23 1.54 4.20
CA ILE A 80 -2.51 1.16 2.81
C ILE A 80 -3.97 1.42 2.45
N PHE A 81 -4.93 1.13 3.34
CA PHE A 81 -6.36 1.18 3.05
C PHE A 81 -7.09 2.44 3.58
N GLY A 82 -6.50 3.21 4.49
CA GLY A 82 -7.16 4.31 5.23
C GLY A 82 -7.19 5.66 4.53
N CYS A 83 -6.17 6.02 3.74
CA CYS A 83 -6.03 7.39 3.23
C CYS A 83 -7.00 7.79 2.11
N SER A 84 -7.80 6.86 1.57
CA SER A 84 -8.64 7.13 0.40
C SER A 84 -9.99 7.77 0.71
N GLN A 85 -10.42 7.83 1.97
CA GLN A 85 -11.79 8.28 2.27
C GLN A 85 -11.93 9.79 2.48
N ASN A 86 -10.86 10.50 2.90
CA ASN A 86 -11.00 11.88 3.41
C ASN A 86 -10.01 12.93 2.84
N ASN A 87 -9.00 12.56 2.04
CA ASN A 87 -7.88 13.47 1.68
C ASN A 87 -7.67 13.68 0.17
N ALA A 88 -8.72 13.56 -0.66
CA ALA A 88 -8.62 14.01 -2.06
C ALA A 88 -8.60 15.56 -2.19
N THR A 89 -8.79 16.29 -1.10
CA THR A 89 -8.98 17.76 -1.09
C THR A 89 -8.12 18.54 -0.09
N SER A 90 -7.36 17.88 0.79
CA SER A 90 -6.40 18.54 1.68
C SER A 90 -4.99 18.32 1.12
N ALA A 91 -4.20 19.40 1.03
CA ALA A 91 -2.88 19.44 0.39
C ALA A 91 -1.79 18.55 1.05
N GLY A 92 -2.17 17.68 2.00
CA GLY A 92 -1.33 16.69 2.65
C GLY A 92 -1.73 15.28 2.25
N GLY A 93 -1.10 14.75 1.21
CA GLY A 93 -1.33 13.38 0.75
C GLY A 93 -0.73 12.32 1.67
N LEU A 94 -0.86 11.04 1.28
CA LEU A 94 -0.25 9.87 1.95
C LEU A 94 1.23 10.09 2.34
N TRP A 95 1.98 10.82 1.50
CA TRP A 95 3.36 11.19 1.76
C TRP A 95 3.55 12.03 3.02
N GLU A 96 2.72 13.06 3.23
CA GLU A 96 2.81 13.90 4.41
C GLU A 96 2.45 13.10 5.67
N GLU A 97 1.40 12.29 5.59
CA GLU A 97 0.96 11.42 6.70
C GLU A 97 2.05 10.43 7.11
N ILE A 98 2.70 9.74 6.15
CA ILE A 98 3.79 8.81 6.45
C ILE A 98 4.96 9.55 7.11
N LEU A 99 5.40 10.68 6.56
CA LEU A 99 6.53 11.43 7.10
C LEU A 99 6.24 12.01 8.49
N GLN A 100 5.00 12.44 8.75
CA GLN A 100 4.56 12.86 10.08
C GLN A 100 4.57 11.69 11.07
N LEU A 101 4.10 10.50 10.64
CA LEU A 101 4.11 9.29 11.47
C LEU A 101 5.54 8.80 11.79
N MET A 102 6.48 8.96 10.85
CA MET A 102 7.90 8.66 11.09
C MET A 102 8.52 9.59 12.15
N GLY A 103 7.99 10.80 12.29
CA GLY A 103 8.38 11.75 13.33
C GLY A 103 9.82 12.26 13.19
N GLY A 104 10.29 12.99 14.20
CA GLY A 104 11.63 13.58 14.21
C GLY A 104 11.91 14.44 12.98
N HIS A 105 13.09 14.26 12.39
CA HIS A 105 13.51 15.03 11.21
C HIS A 105 12.64 14.79 9.96
N TYR A 106 11.94 13.65 9.87
CA TYR A 106 11.03 13.34 8.76
C TYR A 106 9.77 14.22 8.78
N SER A 107 9.28 14.58 9.97
CA SER A 107 8.13 15.48 10.09
C SER A 107 8.44 16.90 9.61
N ASP A 108 9.71 17.33 9.67
CA ASP A 108 10.12 18.63 9.12
C ASP A 108 10.22 18.57 7.59
N LEU A 109 10.63 17.42 7.03
CA LEU A 109 10.65 17.18 5.59
C LEU A 109 9.24 17.18 4.98
N SER A 110 8.23 16.75 5.72
CA SER A 110 6.84 16.70 5.24
C SER A 110 6.29 18.08 4.83
N ARG A 111 6.84 19.15 5.42
CA ARG A 111 6.38 20.54 5.23
C ARG A 111 7.25 21.32 4.24
N LYS A 112 8.32 20.74 3.73
CA LYS A 112 9.17 21.40 2.75
C LYS A 112 8.44 21.45 1.40
N PRO A 113 8.36 22.63 0.75
CA PRO A 113 7.76 22.72 -0.57
C PRO A 113 8.55 21.87 -1.56
N LYS A 114 7.85 21.25 -2.52
CA LYS A 114 8.49 20.59 -3.67
C LYS A 114 9.38 21.62 -4.36
N GLN A 115 10.69 21.45 -4.28
CA GLN A 115 11.62 22.15 -5.15
C GLN A 115 11.70 21.35 -6.44
N ASP A 116 10.97 21.80 -7.45
CA ASP A 116 11.19 21.32 -8.82
C ASP A 116 12.58 21.80 -9.26
N ILE A 117 13.48 20.86 -9.58
CA ILE A 117 14.75 21.11 -10.26
C ILE A 117 14.52 20.97 -11.76
#